data_AF-A0A0F9AJM3-F1
#
_entry.id   AF-A0A0F9AJM3-F1
#
_cell.length_a   1.000
_cell.length_b   1.000
_cell.length_c   1.000
_cell.angle_alpha   90.00
_cell.angle_beta   90.00
_cell.angle_gamma   90.00
#
_symmetry.space_group_name_H-M   'P 1'
#
loop_
_entity.id
_entity.type
_entity.pdbx_description
1 polymer ?
#
loop_
_entity_poly.entity_id
_entity_poly.type
_entity_poly.pdbx_seq_one_letter_code
_entity_poly.pdbx_strand_id
1 'polypeptide(L)'
;HHGIALGFEILREDIIKVEYQTERLRREFELTTNPTKNKKLFLELARLKYEKWSYEEEVRLLIKLKDCVHESGQYFLDFSNGLSVKEIILGCKCENNDALKKIKTICKDQKIKIIAARQGWEDYKIREDGTKNNKM
;
A
#
# COMPACT_ATOMS: atom_id res chain seq x y z
N HIS A 1 9.37 5.05 14.15
CA HIS A 1 8.31 5.24 13.14
C HIS A 1 8.05 6.73 12.95
N HIS A 2 8.78 7.39 12.03
CA HIS A 2 8.60 8.82 11.71
C HIS A 2 7.73 9.05 10.47
N GLY A 3 7.51 8.00 9.67
CA GLY A 3 6.70 8.05 8.46
C GLY A 3 5.20 7.97 8.71
N ILE A 4 4.47 7.73 7.63
CA ILE A 4 3.02 7.55 7.60
C ILE A 4 2.67 6.21 6.97
N ALA A 5 1.50 5.68 7.30
CA ALA A 5 0.86 4.59 6.56
C ALA A 5 -0.50 5.07 6.04
N LEU A 6 -0.90 4.57 4.88
CA LEU A 6 -2.16 4.91 4.24
C LEU A 6 -3.07 3.69 4.26
N GLY A 7 -4.31 3.87 4.71
CA GLY A 7 -5.37 2.88 4.61
C GLY A 7 -6.23 3.17 3.39
N PHE A 8 -6.43 2.17 2.54
CA PHE A 8 -7.16 2.29 1.28
C PHE A 8 -8.44 1.45 1.30
N GLU A 9 -9.48 1.98 0.68
CA GLU A 9 -10.62 1.21 0.21
C GLU A 9 -10.42 0.91 -1.26
N ILE A 10 -10.50 -0.38 -1.60
CA ILE A 10 -10.18 -0.92 -2.93
C ILE A 10 -11.27 -1.91 -3.33
N LEU A 11 -11.67 -1.90 -4.60
CA LEU A 11 -12.56 -2.92 -5.16
C LEU A 11 -11.89 -4.29 -5.13
N ARG A 12 -12.61 -5.29 -4.60
CA ARG A 12 -12.03 -6.62 -4.31
C ARG A 12 -11.59 -7.34 -5.58
N GLU A 13 -12.29 -7.13 -6.68
CA GLU A 13 -12.05 -7.71 -7.99
C GLU A 13 -10.69 -7.29 -8.60
N ASP A 14 -10.14 -6.15 -8.20
CA ASP A 14 -8.86 -5.65 -8.70
C ASP A 14 -7.66 -6.22 -7.92
N ILE A 15 -7.92 -6.83 -6.76
CA ILE A 15 -6.89 -7.28 -5.82
C ILE A 15 -6.36 -8.66 -6.22
N ILE A 16 -5.04 -8.75 -6.38
CA ILE A 16 -4.32 -10.00 -6.53
C ILE A 16 -3.75 -10.39 -5.17
N LYS A 17 -4.22 -11.50 -4.62
CA LYS A 17 -3.64 -12.08 -3.40
C LYS A 17 -2.29 -12.71 -3.71
N VAL A 18 -1.28 -12.40 -2.90
CA VAL A 18 0.04 -13.02 -3.02
C VAL A 18 -0.03 -14.48 -2.54
N GLU A 19 0.50 -15.38 -3.36
CA GLU A 19 0.72 -16.79 -3.09
C GLU A 19 2.15 -16.98 -2.56
N TYR A 20 2.26 -17.53 -1.37
CA TYR A 20 3.54 -17.75 -0.72
C TYR A 20 4.04 -19.17 -0.97
N GLN A 21 5.33 -19.30 -1.28
CA GLN A 21 5.97 -20.58 -1.61
C GLN A 21 7.33 -20.73 -0.93
N THR A 22 7.63 -21.94 -0.47
CA THR A 22 8.92 -22.28 0.15
C THR A 22 10.00 -22.61 -0.87
N GLU A 23 9.61 -23.20 -1.99
CA GLU A 23 10.54 -23.59 -3.04
C GLU A 23 10.81 -22.45 -4.01
N ARG A 24 12.10 -22.29 -4.38
CA ARG A 24 12.45 -21.37 -5.46
C ARG A 24 11.90 -21.93 -6.77
N LEU A 25 11.32 -21.07 -7.61
CA LEU A 25 11.03 -21.40 -8.99
C LEU A 25 12.35 -21.68 -9.74
N ARG A 26 12.74 -22.94 -9.82
CA ARG A 26 13.89 -23.41 -10.60
C ARG A 26 13.42 -23.87 -11.97
N ARG A 27 12.86 -22.93 -12.73
CA ARG A 27 12.42 -23.18 -14.10
C ARG A 27 12.86 -22.03 -14.99
N GLU A 28 13.35 -22.37 -16.17
CA GLU A 28 13.61 -21.38 -17.21
C GLU A 28 12.29 -20.92 -17.83
N PHE A 29 12.16 -19.61 -17.98
CA PHE A 29 10.99 -18.97 -18.56
C PHE A 29 11.35 -18.45 -19.93
N GLU A 30 10.86 -19.11 -20.98
CA GLU A 30 11.02 -18.65 -22.34
C GLU A 30 9.90 -17.65 -22.68
N LEU A 31 10.29 -16.39 -22.86
CA LEU A 31 9.40 -15.41 -23.49
C LEU A 31 9.17 -15.84 -24.94
N THR A 32 7.90 -15.87 -25.33
CA THR A 32 7.50 -16.24 -26.69
C THR A 32 7.15 -14.99 -27.50
N THR A 33 6.97 -15.13 -28.81
CA THR A 33 6.41 -14.06 -29.64
C THR A 33 4.92 -13.81 -29.37
N ASN A 34 4.25 -14.68 -28.60
CA ASN A 34 2.84 -14.55 -28.25
C ASN A 34 2.65 -13.68 -26.99
N PRO A 35 2.11 -12.45 -27.11
CA PRO A 35 1.96 -11.54 -25.98
C PRO A 35 1.00 -12.05 -24.90
N THR A 36 -0.03 -12.80 -25.29
CA THR A 36 -1.02 -13.36 -24.34
C THR A 36 -0.37 -14.41 -23.44
N LYS A 37 0.48 -15.27 -24.01
CA LYS A 37 1.22 -16.29 -23.24
C LYS A 37 2.19 -15.63 -22.26
N ASN A 38 2.92 -14.62 -22.71
CA ASN A 38 3.86 -13.88 -21.85
C ASN A 38 3.12 -13.11 -20.74
N LYS A 39 1.97 -12.50 -21.05
CA LYS A 39 1.14 -11.82 -20.04
C LYS A 39 0.65 -12.79 -18.97
N LYS A 40 0.18 -13.98 -19.37
CA LYS A 40 -0.26 -15.01 -18.42
C LYS A 40 0.89 -15.42 -17.49
N LEU A 41 2.06 -15.68 -18.07
CA LEU A 41 3.26 -16.01 -17.30
C LEU A 41 3.65 -14.89 -16.33
N PHE A 42 3.64 -13.64 -16.78
CA PHE A 42 3.90 -12.49 -15.91
C PHE A 42 2.93 -12.45 -14.72
N LEU A 43 1.62 -12.61 -14.95
CA LEU A 43 0.63 -12.60 -13.89
C LEU A 43 0.82 -13.76 -12.90
N GLU A 44 1.20 -14.94 -13.39
CA GLU A 44 1.55 -16.10 -12.55
C GLU A 44 2.78 -15.84 -11.67
N LEU A 45 3.79 -15.14 -12.18
CA LEU A 45 4.99 -14.81 -11.40
C LEU A 45 4.74 -13.64 -10.45
N ALA A 46 3.98 -12.63 -10.89
CA ALA A 46 3.69 -11.41 -10.14
C ALA A 46 2.83 -11.65 -8.89
N ARG A 47 2.22 -12.83 -8.73
CA ARG A 47 1.51 -13.21 -7.50
C ARG A 47 2.38 -14.00 -6.52
N LEU A 48 3.61 -14.38 -6.87
CA LEU A 48 4.44 -15.23 -6.01
C LEU A 48 5.34 -14.41 -5.09
N LYS A 49 5.49 -14.90 -3.86
CA LYS A 49 6.47 -14.39 -2.89
C LYS A 49 7.02 -15.54 -2.05
N TYR A 50 8.22 -15.36 -1.51
CA TYR A 50 8.84 -16.38 -0.67
C TYR A 50 8.14 -16.47 0.69
N GLU A 51 7.91 -17.69 1.19
CA GLU A 51 7.12 -17.98 2.39
C GLU A 51 7.55 -17.21 3.63
N LYS A 52 8.84 -16.92 3.82
CA LYS A 52 9.29 -16.15 5.00
C LYS A 52 8.74 -14.72 5.07
N TRP A 53 8.08 -14.24 4.02
CA TRP A 53 7.40 -12.94 3.97
C TRP A 53 5.87 -13.05 4.17
N SER A 54 5.33 -14.22 4.52
CA SER A 54 3.88 -14.43 4.67
C SER A 54 3.26 -13.60 5.80
N TYR A 55 4.07 -13.16 6.77
CA TYR A 55 3.64 -12.25 7.84
C TYR A 55 3.16 -10.87 7.34
N GLU A 56 3.46 -10.49 6.09
CA GLU A 56 2.99 -9.22 5.52
C GLU A 56 1.55 -9.28 5.00
N GLU A 57 1.00 -10.48 4.82
CA GLU A 57 -0.34 -10.70 4.27
C GLU A 57 -0.59 -9.89 2.99
N GLU A 58 0.41 -9.87 2.09
CA GLU A 58 0.49 -8.94 0.98
C GLU A 58 -0.61 -9.17 -0.06
N VAL A 59 -1.12 -8.06 -0.57
CA VAL A 59 -2.00 -7.99 -1.75
C VAL A 59 -1.44 -6.98 -2.75
N ARG A 60 -1.69 -7.21 -4.04
CA ARG A 60 -1.14 -6.39 -5.13
C ARG A 60 -2.24 -5.86 -6.05
N LEU A 61 -2.01 -4.66 -6.56
CA LEU A 61 -2.70 -4.11 -7.73
C LEU A 61 -1.70 -4.04 -8.89
N LEU A 62 -2.07 -4.54 -10.07
CA LEU A 62 -1.23 -4.46 -11.26
C LEU A 62 -1.84 -3.46 -12.25
N ILE A 63 -1.21 -2.29 -12.34
CA ILE A 63 -1.67 -1.16 -13.13
C ILE A 63 -0.77 -1.01 -14.36
N LYS A 64 -1.37 -0.74 -15.52
CA LYS A 64 -0.58 -0.43 -16.71
C LYS A 64 -0.08 1.00 -16.61
N LEU A 65 1.19 1.23 -16.91
CA LEU A 65 1.79 2.57 -16.83
C LEU A 65 1.07 3.62 -17.69
N LYS A 66 0.48 3.21 -18.82
CA LYS A 66 -0.31 4.09 -19.69
C LYS A 66 -1.61 4.60 -19.05
N ASP A 67 -2.07 3.95 -17.99
CA ASP A 67 -3.27 4.30 -17.23
C ASP A 67 -2.91 5.14 -15.98
N CYS A 68 -1.62 5.48 -15.80
CA CYS A 68 -1.12 6.31 -14.70
C CYS A 68 -0.82 7.74 -15.17
N VAL A 69 -0.86 8.69 -14.23
CA VAL A 69 -0.36 10.05 -14.41
C VAL A 69 1.16 10.04 -14.32
N HIS A 70 1.84 10.56 -15.33
CA HIS A 70 3.29 10.68 -15.34
C HIS A 70 3.71 12.07 -14.87
N GLU A 71 4.33 12.16 -13.70
CA GLU A 71 4.76 13.41 -13.09
C GLU A 71 6.16 13.25 -12.51
N SER A 72 7.06 14.22 -12.78
CA SER A 72 8.41 14.25 -12.22
C SER A 72 9.21 12.94 -12.41
N GLY A 73 9.03 12.27 -13.55
CA GLY A 73 9.71 11.01 -13.89
C GLY A 73 9.14 9.77 -13.18
N GLN A 74 8.00 9.89 -12.51
CA GLN A 74 7.32 8.83 -11.79
C GLN A 74 5.90 8.63 -12.31
N TYR A 75 5.32 7.46 -12.04
CA TYR A 75 3.97 7.11 -12.43
C TYR A 75 3.09 7.00 -11.19
N PHE A 76 2.03 7.79 -11.14
CA PHE A 76 1.08 7.83 -10.04
C PHE A 76 -0.29 7.36 -10.51
N LEU A 77 -0.94 6.53 -9.70
CA LEU A 77 -2.34 6.19 -9.91
C LEU A 77 -3.21 7.21 -9.16
N ASP A 78 -4.16 7.81 -9.88
CA ASP A 78 -5.11 8.74 -9.28
C ASP A 78 -6.05 8.03 -8.29
N PHE A 79 -6.36 8.71 -7.18
CA PHE A 79 -7.41 8.27 -6.26
C PHE A 79 -8.78 8.50 -6.93
N SER A 80 -9.36 7.42 -7.46
CA SER A 80 -10.60 7.44 -8.26
C SER A 80 -11.59 6.37 -7.77
N ASN A 81 -12.69 6.13 -8.50
CA ASN A 81 -13.85 5.31 -8.07
C ASN A 81 -13.57 3.82 -7.76
N GLY A 82 -12.30 3.36 -7.74
CA GLY A 82 -11.91 2.04 -7.27
C GLY A 82 -10.74 2.00 -6.27
N LEU A 83 -10.12 3.15 -5.97
CA LEU A 83 -9.01 3.28 -5.03
C LEU A 83 -9.13 4.62 -4.30
N SER A 84 -9.55 4.59 -3.03
CA SER A 84 -9.66 5.80 -2.21
C SER A 84 -8.91 5.64 -0.89
N VAL A 85 -8.19 6.69 -0.50
CA VAL A 85 -7.59 6.77 0.83
C VAL A 85 -8.73 7.00 1.82
N LYS A 86 -8.81 6.15 2.85
CA LYS A 86 -9.75 6.31 3.98
C LYS A 86 -9.05 6.66 5.27
N GLU A 87 -7.78 6.30 5.40
CA GLU A 87 -7.04 6.47 6.64
C GLU A 87 -5.62 6.98 6.38
N ILE A 88 -5.16 7.87 7.25
CA ILE A 88 -3.76 8.29 7.32
C ILE A 88 -3.29 8.04 8.73
N ILE A 89 -2.40 7.06 8.89
CA ILE A 89 -1.84 6.67 10.18
C ILE A 89 -0.46 7.30 10.34
N LEU A 90 -0.34 8.19 11.30
CA LEU A 90 0.88 8.91 11.61
C LEU A 90 1.74 8.07 12.55
N GLY A 91 3.00 7.85 12.19
CA GLY A 91 3.93 7.10 13.02
C GLY A 91 4.14 7.74 14.40
N CYS A 92 4.54 6.92 15.38
CA CYS A 92 4.64 7.34 16.79
C CYS A 92 5.55 8.54 17.06
N LYS A 93 6.56 8.73 16.19
CA LYS A 93 7.53 9.82 16.24
C LYS A 93 7.31 10.85 15.11
N CYS A 94 6.12 10.87 14.50
CA CYS A 94 5.78 11.86 13.50
C CYS A 94 5.47 13.20 14.21
N GLU A 95 6.47 14.07 14.29
CA GLU A 95 6.41 15.34 15.04
C GLU A 95 6.47 16.57 14.11
N ASN A 96 6.51 16.36 12.79
CA ASN A 96 6.61 17.45 11.82
C ASN A 96 5.26 18.18 11.68
N ASN A 97 5.10 19.24 12.46
CA ASN A 97 3.89 20.05 12.50
C ASN A 97 3.49 20.64 11.14
N ASP A 98 4.45 20.97 10.26
CA ASP A 98 4.13 21.56 8.96
C ASP A 98 3.62 20.50 7.96
N ALA A 99 4.20 19.30 7.98
CA ALA A 99 3.67 18.17 7.21
C ALA A 99 2.25 17.81 7.69
N LEU A 100 2.03 17.79 9.00
CA LEU A 100 0.71 17.53 9.58
C LEU A 100 -0.33 18.58 9.17
N LYS A 101 0.03 19.87 9.17
CA LYS A 101 -0.85 20.94 8.68
C LYS A 101 -1.20 20.74 7.20
N LYS A 102 -0.22 20.41 6.36
CA LYS A 102 -0.46 20.15 4.93
C LYS A 102 -1.41 18.96 4.71
N ILE A 103 -1.18 17.85 5.42
CA ILE A 103 -2.06 16.68 5.38
C ILE A 103 -3.49 17.07 5.77
N LYS A 104 -3.66 17.79 6.89
CA LYS A 104 -4.98 18.27 7.33
C LYS A 104 -5.66 19.15 6.28
N THR A 105 -4.92 20.05 5.62
CA THR A 105 -5.47 20.90 4.56
C THR A 105 -5.92 20.07 3.36
N ILE A 106 -5.10 19.12 2.89
CA ILE A 106 -5.44 18.25 1.75
C ILE A 106 -6.68 17.39 2.07
N CYS A 107 -6.77 16.88 3.31
CA CYS A 107 -7.85 15.98 3.71
C CYS A 107 -9.11 16.70 4.22
N LYS A 108 -9.11 18.05 4.33
CA LYS A 108 -10.16 18.81 5.03
C LYS A 108 -11.57 18.53 4.49
N ASP A 109 -11.70 18.42 3.18
CA ASP A 109 -13.00 18.22 2.50
C ASP A 109 -13.23 16.74 2.14
N GLN A 110 -12.37 15.84 2.62
CA GLN A 110 -12.44 14.42 2.35
C GLN A 110 -12.83 13.65 3.61
N LYS A 111 -13.57 12.54 3.43
CA LYS A 111 -13.93 11.64 4.54
C LYS A 111 -12.75 10.70 4.88
N ILE A 112 -11.62 11.28 5.28
CA ILE A 112 -10.38 10.57 5.64
C ILE A 112 -10.15 10.65 7.14
N LYS A 113 -9.97 9.50 7.80
CA LYS A 113 -9.62 9.41 9.22
C LYS A 113 -8.11 9.60 9.39
N ILE A 114 -7.70 10.62 10.14
CA ILE A 114 -6.30 10.79 10.55
C ILE A 114 -6.11 10.16 11.92
N ILE A 115 -5.12 9.27 12.06
CA ILE A 115 -4.88 8.47 13.26
C ILE A 115 -3.43 8.66 13.69
N ALA A 116 -3.20 9.16 14.89
CA ALA A 116 -1.90 9.10 15.54
C ALA A 116 -1.67 7.72 16.13
N ALA A 117 -0.50 7.14 15.86
CA ALA A 117 -0.06 5.91 16.48
C ALA A 117 0.82 6.16 17.70
N ARG A 118 0.85 5.20 18.62
CA ARG A 118 1.82 5.10 19.72
C ARG A 118 2.32 3.67 19.88
N GLN A 119 3.44 3.53 20.58
CA GLN A 119 3.90 2.23 21.04
C GLN A 119 2.99 1.73 22.17
N GLY A 120 2.79 0.42 22.20
CA GLY A 120 2.27 -0.27 23.37
C GLY A 120 3.21 -0.11 24.57
N TRP A 121 2.65 -0.18 25.77
CA TRP A 121 3.41 0.03 27.00
C TRP A 121 4.21 -1.21 27.41
N GLU A 122 3.63 -2.39 27.18
CA GLU A 122 4.15 -3.68 27.63
C GLU A 122 4.25 -4.69 26.48
N ASP A 123 3.93 -4.26 25.25
CA ASP A 123 4.00 -5.10 24.06
C ASP A 123 4.67 -4.37 22.89
N TYR A 124 5.19 -5.15 21.94
CA TYR A 124 5.78 -4.63 20.71
C TYR A 124 4.72 -4.21 19.66
N LYS A 125 3.49 -3.94 20.11
CA LYS A 125 2.37 -3.57 19.23
C LYS A 125 2.30 -2.07 19.03
N ILE A 126 1.78 -1.67 17.87
CA ILE A 126 1.41 -0.29 17.58
C ILE A 126 -0.09 -0.14 17.86
N ARG A 127 -0.46 0.94 18.56
CA ARG A 127 -1.84 1.23 18.99
C ARG A 127 -2.23 2.64 18.60
N GLU A 128 -3.53 2.89 18.49
CA GLU A 128 -4.06 4.24 18.34
C GLU A 128 -3.74 5.08 19.59
N ASP A 129 -3.29 6.33 19.39
CA ASP A 129 -3.00 7.29 20.43
C ASP A 129 -4.17 8.26 20.62
N GLY A 130 -5.10 7.89 21.51
CA GLY A 130 -6.25 8.73 21.82
C GLY A 130 -5.88 10.13 22.37
N THR A 131 -4.71 10.28 23.00
CA THR A 131 -4.29 11.59 23.54
C THR A 131 -3.82 12.55 22.46
N LYS A 132 -3.13 12.04 21.43
CA LYS A 132 -2.73 12.82 20.26
C LYS A 132 -3.90 13.04 19.32
N ASN A 133 -4.79 12.06 19.15
CA ASN A 133 -5.97 12.19 18.28
C ASN A 133 -6.92 13.29 18.75
N ASN A 134 -7.14 13.44 20.06
CA ASN A 134 -7.98 14.52 20.59
C ASN A 134 -7.39 15.93 20.37
N LYS A 135 -6.10 16.03 20.01
CA LYS A 135 -5.42 17.29 19.69
C LYS A 135 -5.27 17.52 18.18
N MET A 136 -5.67 16.54 17.36
CA MET A 136 -5.63 16.60 15.90
C MET A 136 -6.96 17.07 15.36
#